data_AF-A0A1Z5JU55-F1
#
_entry.id   AF-A0A1Z5JU55-F1
#
_cell.length_a   1.000
_cell.length_b   1.000
_cell.length_c   1.000
_cell.angle_alpha   90.00
_cell.angle_beta   90.00
_cell.angle_gamma   90.00
#
_symmetry.space_group_name_H-M   'P 1'
#
loop_
_entity.id
_entity.type
_entity.pdbx_description
1 polymer ?
#
loop_
_entity_poly.entity_id
_entity_poly.type
_entity_poly.pdbx_seq_one_letter_code
_entity_poly.pdbx_strand_id
1 'polypeptide(L)'
;MFEDMKAANYDVHMMQTVGRGEKCVDIQLAVEMLHFATVPHAYDIALLLTGDKDFMPAMIRTRQKGRKVGLVSMRKGCNRALYETAGVKDFDVCWMEEFIDEWVKPRNVQSEERSLYSTAFFVRIVADFIVHSNLPQVSSRDLGRYLKFLGLPGSDAQNSVLKELKTLYGGLSQFLASQIRYFIMHYREQGTFKEDSSDNSYFVSLNPDADTNARPPFWSGPEQEFFRQYTTDILEEQRLKAYHHSLMANHSPMRNMEIQPHEKRSKLPEDLTRDYSVLTVNDLKARCRERNLPVSGVKAQLLERIKQDNEKQIARLAEEKRRDRSPPPRSSSVVSSFDYLHDLVVEYVKARGGEATSRDVGRYLAANRGSKAKFGAYDDGMTALQELKERFGSLLSFVAVQSDLIATKAEETHDHSFFITLKGR
;
A
#
# COMPACT_ATOMS: atom_id res chain seq x y z
N MET A 1 24.22 13.70 -1.09
CA MET A 1 23.64 15.01 -0.73
C MET A 1 24.69 15.96 -0.16
N PHE A 2 25.19 15.79 1.06
CA PHE A 2 26.17 16.75 1.64
C PHE A 2 27.46 16.87 0.82
N GLU A 3 27.99 15.76 0.30
CA GLU A 3 29.13 15.79 -0.61
C GLU A 3 28.80 16.47 -1.94
N ASP A 4 27.59 16.26 -2.48
CA ASP A 4 27.14 16.94 -3.69
C ASP A 4 27.00 18.46 -3.46
N MET A 5 26.55 18.86 -2.27
CA MET A 5 26.47 20.28 -1.86
C MET A 5 27.87 20.89 -1.73
N LYS A 6 28.81 20.20 -1.08
CA LYS A 6 30.21 20.65 -1.04
C LYS A 6 30.83 20.73 -2.43
N ALA A 7 30.56 19.76 -3.30
CA ALA A 7 31.02 19.76 -4.69
C ALA A 7 30.41 20.92 -5.50
N ALA A 8 29.18 21.32 -5.18
CA ALA A 8 28.52 22.52 -5.68
C ALA A 8 28.94 23.81 -4.95
N ASN A 9 30.02 23.76 -4.16
CA ASN A 9 30.61 24.89 -3.45
C ASN A 9 29.68 25.55 -2.40
N TYR A 10 28.77 24.78 -1.82
CA TYR A 10 28.06 25.19 -0.60
C TYR A 10 28.93 24.94 0.63
N ASP A 11 28.92 25.89 1.56
CA ASP A 11 29.43 25.64 2.91
C ASP A 11 28.40 24.80 3.67
N VAL A 12 28.83 23.62 4.13
CA VAL A 12 27.96 22.63 4.77
C VAL A 12 28.34 22.51 6.24
N HIS A 13 27.59 23.20 7.09
CA HIS A 13 27.75 23.11 8.53
C HIS A 13 27.04 21.88 9.10
N MET A 14 27.83 20.88 9.51
CA MET A 14 27.32 19.68 10.19
C MET A 14 27.32 19.91 11.70
N MET A 15 26.15 20.15 12.29
CA MET A 15 26.01 20.24 13.75
C MET A 15 25.64 18.89 14.37
N GLN A 16 26.37 18.50 15.41
CA GLN A 16 25.96 17.43 16.30
C GLN A 16 25.14 18.03 17.44
N THR A 17 23.86 17.70 17.53
CA THR A 17 23.01 18.09 18.66
C THR A 17 23.44 17.31 19.90
N VAL A 18 24.18 17.95 20.80
CA VAL A 18 24.54 17.36 22.10
C VAL A 18 23.41 17.69 23.09
N GLY A 19 22.54 16.72 23.38
CA GLY A 19 21.41 16.86 24.31
C GLY A 19 20.04 17.07 23.63
N ARG A 20 19.01 17.46 24.41
CA ARG A 20 17.61 17.65 23.96
C ARG A 20 17.35 19.03 23.31
N GLY A 21 18.38 19.77 22.93
CA GLY A 21 18.23 21.12 22.37
C GLY A 21 17.87 21.08 20.89
N GLU A 22 16.59 21.18 20.54
CA GLU A 22 16.09 21.19 19.15
C GLU A 22 16.36 22.51 18.39
N LYS A 23 16.90 23.56 19.03
CA LYS A 23 17.00 24.91 18.45
C LYS A 23 18.39 25.37 17.96
N CYS A 24 19.39 24.50 17.97
CA CYS A 24 20.77 24.93 17.67
C CYS A 24 20.94 25.45 16.23
N VAL A 25 20.22 24.85 15.27
CA VAL A 25 20.29 25.23 13.85
C VAL A 25 19.70 26.62 13.60
N ASP A 26 18.52 26.91 14.18
CA ASP A 26 17.86 28.22 13.98
C ASP A 26 18.70 29.36 14.56
N ILE A 27 19.28 29.14 15.73
CA ILE A 27 20.16 30.10 16.39
C ILE A 27 21.39 30.36 15.52
N GLN A 28 22.06 29.31 15.03
CA GLN A 28 23.25 29.47 14.20
C GLN A 28 22.93 30.24 12.91
N LEU A 29 21.89 29.81 12.17
CA LEU A 29 21.48 30.45 10.91
C LEU A 29 21.14 31.93 11.11
N ALA A 30 20.38 32.26 12.16
CA ALA A 30 20.02 33.64 12.46
C ALA A 30 21.25 34.49 12.84
N VAL A 31 22.18 33.92 13.61
CA VAL A 31 23.44 34.59 14.00
C VAL A 31 24.32 34.85 12.79
N GLU A 32 24.51 33.86 11.91
CA GLU A 32 25.32 34.00 10.69
C GLU A 32 24.71 35.02 9.72
N MET A 33 23.40 34.93 9.47
CA MET A 33 22.68 35.89 8.63
C MET A 33 22.91 37.33 9.12
N LEU A 34 22.82 37.57 10.43
CA LEU A 34 23.05 38.88 11.02
C LEU A 34 24.53 39.29 11.06
N HIS A 35 25.44 38.35 11.32
CA HIS A 35 26.88 38.59 11.30
C HIS A 35 27.29 39.13 9.93
N PHE A 36 26.98 38.38 8.87
CA PHE A 36 27.30 38.79 7.51
C PHE A 36 26.53 40.05 7.06
N ALA A 37 25.34 40.32 7.61
CA ALA A 37 24.65 41.58 7.34
C ALA A 37 25.50 42.80 7.77
N THR A 38 26.27 42.66 8.86
CA THR A 38 27.11 43.74 9.43
C THR A 38 28.49 43.85 8.80
N VAL A 39 28.98 42.79 8.15
CA VAL A 39 30.28 42.81 7.47
C VAL A 39 30.15 43.62 6.16
N PRO A 40 30.98 44.65 5.94
CA PRO A 40 30.99 45.39 4.68
C PRO A 40 31.22 44.45 3.49
N HIS A 41 30.44 44.63 2.43
CA HIS A 41 30.55 43.85 1.19
C HIS A 41 30.43 42.31 1.29
N ALA A 42 29.90 41.76 2.40
CA ALA A 42 29.68 40.31 2.50
C ALA A 42 28.56 39.83 1.56
N TYR A 43 27.43 40.55 1.52
CA TYR A 43 26.36 40.35 0.55
C TYR A 43 25.47 41.59 0.44
N ASP A 44 24.73 41.70 -0.66
CA ASP A 44 23.69 42.73 -0.86
C ASP A 44 22.29 42.20 -0.61
N ILE A 45 22.08 40.91 -0.91
CA ILE A 45 20.80 40.21 -0.79
C ILE A 45 21.00 38.95 0.04
N ALA A 46 20.21 38.79 1.10
CA ALA A 46 20.09 37.53 1.83
C ALA A 46 18.88 36.75 1.30
N LEU A 47 19.10 35.51 0.84
CA LEU A 47 18.03 34.57 0.51
C LEU A 47 17.89 33.55 1.64
N LEU A 48 16.75 33.55 2.31
CA LEU A 48 16.48 32.63 3.42
C LEU A 48 15.51 31.54 2.96
N LEU A 49 15.97 30.29 3.01
CA LEU A 49 15.15 29.11 2.79
C LEU A 49 14.58 28.63 4.13
N THR A 50 13.33 28.97 4.45
CA THR A 50 12.69 28.55 5.70
C THR A 50 11.16 28.62 5.62
N GLY A 51 10.50 27.85 6.48
CA GLY A 51 9.08 28.01 6.79
C GLY A 51 8.81 28.55 8.20
N ASP A 52 9.85 28.71 9.02
CA ASP A 52 9.72 28.99 10.45
C ASP A 52 9.61 30.49 10.75
N LYS A 53 8.58 30.84 11.53
CA LYS A 53 8.29 32.20 11.98
C LYS A 53 9.39 32.77 12.87
N ASP A 54 10.16 31.93 13.56
CA ASP A 54 11.20 32.37 14.50
C ASP A 54 12.30 33.20 13.80
N PHE A 55 12.42 33.14 12.46
CA PHE A 55 13.36 33.96 11.69
C PHE A 55 12.91 35.41 11.40
N MET A 56 11.65 35.78 11.66
CA MET A 56 11.16 37.14 11.40
C MET A 56 12.05 38.25 11.99
N PRO A 57 12.52 38.15 13.26
CA PRO A 57 13.39 39.18 13.84
C PRO A 57 14.74 39.29 13.11
N ALA A 58 15.30 38.16 12.65
CA ALA A 58 16.56 38.16 11.90
C ALA A 58 16.38 38.83 10.53
N MET A 59 15.32 38.50 9.80
CA MET A 59 14.99 39.12 8.52
C MET A 59 14.81 40.65 8.64
N ILE A 60 14.02 41.11 9.62
CA ILE A 60 13.78 42.54 9.84
C ILE A 60 15.09 43.28 10.19
N ARG A 61 15.91 42.71 11.07
CA ARG A 61 17.19 43.31 11.46
C ARG A 61 18.19 43.35 10.30
N THR A 62 18.25 42.31 9.48
CA THR A 62 19.07 42.30 8.25
C THR A 62 18.67 43.43 7.31
N ARG A 63 17.36 43.70 7.17
CA ARG A 63 16.86 44.87 6.42
C ARG A 63 17.26 46.20 7.03
N GLN A 64 17.17 46.33 8.35
CA GLN A 64 17.63 47.54 9.07
C GLN A 64 19.14 47.79 8.92
N LYS A 65 19.93 46.76 8.59
CA LYS A 65 21.36 46.89 8.24
C LYS A 65 21.59 47.27 6.76
N GLY A 66 20.53 47.62 6.02
CA GLY A 66 20.61 48.06 4.63
C GLY A 66 20.74 46.93 3.61
N ARG A 67 20.51 45.68 4.03
CA ARG A 67 20.53 44.51 3.13
C ARG A 67 19.11 44.19 2.65
N LYS A 68 18.98 43.67 1.44
CA LYS A 68 17.68 43.18 0.95
C LYS A 68 17.47 41.73 1.37
N VAL A 69 16.24 41.34 1.62
CA VAL A 69 15.88 39.98 2.07
C VAL A 69 14.85 39.35 1.13
N GLY A 70 15.18 38.18 0.60
CA GLY A 70 14.28 37.29 -0.13
C GLY A 70 13.91 36.06 0.71
N LEU A 71 12.69 35.56 0.51
CA LEU A 71 12.17 34.37 1.17
C LEU A 71 11.97 33.26 0.14
N VAL A 72 12.52 32.08 0.43
CA VAL A 72 12.26 30.85 -0.31
C VAL A 72 11.57 29.89 0.64
N SER A 73 10.45 29.28 0.23
CA SER A 73 9.70 28.37 1.10
C SER A 73 8.78 27.43 0.32
N MET A 74 8.19 26.46 1.02
CA MET A 74 7.06 25.68 0.53
C MET A 74 5.76 26.26 1.06
N ARG A 75 4.72 26.40 0.23
CA ARG A 75 3.40 26.95 0.59
C ARG A 75 2.78 26.25 1.79
N LYS A 76 2.89 24.92 1.87
CA LYS A 76 2.32 24.14 2.99
C LYS A 76 3.13 24.21 4.29
N GLY A 77 4.39 24.62 4.23
CA GLY A 77 5.29 24.69 5.37
C GLY A 77 5.60 26.12 5.83
N CYS A 78 5.22 27.14 5.06
CA CYS A 78 5.56 28.53 5.34
C CYS A 78 4.57 29.19 6.30
N ASN A 79 5.06 29.72 7.42
CA ASN A 79 4.24 30.53 8.29
C ASN A 79 3.74 31.79 7.58
N ARG A 80 2.44 32.04 7.64
CA ARG A 80 1.75 33.18 7.01
C ARG A 80 2.37 34.54 7.36
N ALA A 81 2.89 34.69 8.58
CA ALA A 81 3.51 35.93 9.02
C ALA A 81 4.81 36.27 8.25
N LEU A 82 5.52 35.28 7.68
CA LEU A 82 6.75 35.52 6.92
C LEU A 82 6.48 36.22 5.58
N TYR A 83 5.34 35.96 4.95
CA TYR A 83 5.06 36.47 3.60
C TYR A 83 3.99 37.56 3.54
N GLU A 84 3.11 37.67 4.53
CA GLU A 84 2.10 38.74 4.56
C GLU A 84 2.53 39.98 5.34
N THR A 85 3.47 39.86 6.27
CA THR A 85 3.89 41.00 7.09
C THR A 85 4.74 41.95 6.28
N ALA A 86 4.28 43.20 6.14
CA ALA A 86 5.03 44.25 5.48
C ALA A 86 6.37 44.49 6.18
N GLY A 87 7.44 44.61 5.40
CA GLY A 87 8.77 44.90 5.92
C GLY A 87 9.55 43.69 6.46
N VAL A 88 9.09 42.46 6.24
CA VAL A 88 9.90 41.25 6.51
C VAL A 88 10.82 40.90 5.34
N LYS A 89 10.37 41.16 4.11
CA LYS A 89 11.05 40.82 2.86
C LYS A 89 10.96 41.97 1.86
N ASP A 90 11.86 41.98 0.89
CA ASP A 90 11.94 42.99 -0.18
C ASP A 90 11.49 42.45 -1.54
N PHE A 91 11.30 41.14 -1.66
CA PHE A 91 10.90 40.45 -2.89
C PHE A 91 9.63 39.61 -2.68
N ASP A 92 9.03 39.17 -3.78
CA ASP A 92 8.00 38.13 -3.72
C ASP A 92 8.60 36.81 -3.23
N VAL A 93 7.75 35.99 -2.61
CA VAL A 93 8.20 34.70 -2.09
C VAL A 93 8.46 33.77 -3.26
N CYS A 94 9.65 33.18 -3.28
CA CYS A 94 9.96 32.10 -4.20
C CYS A 94 9.40 30.79 -3.62
N TRP A 95 8.33 30.27 -4.24
CA TRP A 95 7.72 29.03 -3.82
C TRP A 95 8.44 27.86 -4.49
N MET A 96 9.08 27.00 -3.70
CA MET A 96 9.82 25.85 -4.22
C MET A 96 8.96 24.93 -5.07
N GLU A 97 7.66 24.83 -4.78
CA GLU A 97 6.74 23.97 -5.54
C GLU A 97 6.55 24.43 -6.99
N GLU A 98 6.82 25.70 -7.31
CA GLU A 98 6.74 26.24 -8.67
C GLU A 98 7.92 25.78 -9.55
N PHE A 99 9.00 25.31 -8.93
CA PHE A 99 10.23 24.86 -9.60
C PHE A 99 10.51 23.37 -9.38
N ILE A 100 9.61 22.64 -8.71
CA ILE A 100 9.85 21.24 -8.34
C ILE A 100 10.02 20.36 -9.58
N ASP A 101 9.33 20.67 -10.67
CA ASP A 101 9.42 19.91 -11.93
C ASP A 101 10.79 20.11 -12.63
N GLU A 102 11.44 21.26 -12.42
CA GLU A 102 12.81 21.51 -12.91
C GLU A 102 13.87 20.77 -12.06
N TRP A 103 13.59 20.58 -10.78
CA TRP A 103 14.54 19.96 -9.82
C TRP A 103 14.37 18.45 -9.73
N VAL A 104 13.14 17.96 -9.86
CA VAL A 104 12.81 16.54 -9.87
C VAL A 104 13.07 16.03 -11.27
N LYS A 105 14.33 15.73 -11.55
CA LYS A 105 14.63 14.80 -12.63
C LYS A 105 13.97 13.48 -12.26
N PRO A 106 13.10 12.90 -13.11
CA PRO A 106 12.80 11.49 -13.01
C PRO A 106 14.14 10.79 -12.86
N ARG A 107 14.25 9.79 -11.98
CA ARG A 107 15.29 8.77 -12.16
C ARG A 107 14.98 8.12 -13.51
N ASN A 108 15.37 8.78 -14.59
CA ASN A 108 15.42 8.18 -15.89
C ASN A 108 16.30 6.96 -15.70
N VAL A 109 15.82 5.87 -16.29
CA VAL A 109 16.40 4.53 -16.46
C VAL A 109 17.71 4.62 -17.28
N GLN A 110 18.46 5.71 -17.13
CA GLN A 110 19.63 6.14 -17.88
C GLN A 110 20.80 6.40 -16.93
N SER A 111 20.97 5.58 -15.88
CA SER A 111 22.35 5.16 -15.66
C SER A 111 22.68 4.26 -16.85
N GLU A 112 23.40 4.79 -17.83
CA GLU A 112 23.89 4.08 -19.01
C GLU A 112 24.88 2.93 -18.68
N GLU A 113 24.88 2.44 -17.44
CA GLU A 113 25.24 1.05 -17.20
C GLU A 113 24.08 0.21 -17.74
N ARG A 114 24.19 -0.21 -19.01
CA ARG A 114 23.35 -1.28 -19.56
C ARG A 114 23.23 -2.35 -18.48
N SER A 115 22.01 -2.58 -17.98
CA SER A 115 21.82 -3.67 -17.04
C SER A 115 22.41 -4.94 -17.64
N LEU A 116 23.21 -5.63 -16.84
CA LEU A 116 23.80 -6.90 -17.23
C LEU A 116 22.72 -7.99 -17.44
N TYR A 117 21.51 -7.73 -16.93
CA TYR A 117 20.41 -8.66 -16.87
C TYR A 117 19.20 -8.14 -17.65
N SER A 118 18.72 -8.96 -18.57
CA SER A 118 17.58 -8.71 -19.44
C SER A 118 16.25 -8.89 -18.70
N THR A 119 15.16 -8.37 -19.28
CA THR A 119 13.80 -8.66 -18.80
C THR A 119 13.50 -10.16 -18.81
N ALA A 120 13.97 -10.89 -19.83
CA ALA A 120 13.76 -12.33 -19.95
C ALA A 120 14.39 -13.12 -18.79
N PHE A 121 15.54 -12.67 -18.27
CA PHE A 121 16.18 -13.24 -17.10
C PHE A 121 15.28 -13.17 -15.86
N PHE A 122 14.73 -11.99 -15.56
CA PHE A 122 13.83 -11.83 -14.42
C PHE A 122 12.52 -12.60 -14.60
N VAL A 123 11.94 -12.57 -15.80
CA VAL A 123 10.73 -13.34 -16.13
C VAL A 123 10.96 -14.83 -15.86
N ARG A 124 12.11 -15.38 -16.29
CA ARG A 124 12.42 -16.79 -16.11
C ARG A 124 12.50 -17.19 -14.64
N ILE A 125 13.25 -16.45 -13.83
CA ILE A 125 13.41 -16.75 -12.39
C ILE A 125 12.06 -16.69 -11.65
N VAL A 126 11.24 -15.69 -11.96
CA VAL A 126 9.91 -15.55 -11.34
C VAL A 126 8.99 -16.68 -11.80
N ALA A 127 9.02 -17.05 -13.08
CA ALA A 127 8.24 -18.16 -13.61
C ALA A 127 8.66 -19.50 -12.97
N ASP A 128 9.97 -19.77 -12.87
CA ASP A 128 10.48 -20.98 -12.23
C ASP A 128 9.99 -21.08 -10.77
N PHE A 129 10.01 -19.98 -10.00
CA PHE A 129 9.46 -19.95 -8.64
C PHE A 129 7.97 -20.30 -8.59
N ILE A 130 7.17 -19.77 -9.51
CA ILE A 130 5.72 -20.05 -9.54
C ILE A 130 5.46 -21.50 -9.95
N VAL A 131 6.15 -22.02 -10.97
CA VAL A 131 5.98 -23.41 -11.45
C VAL A 131 6.33 -24.40 -10.35
N HIS A 132 7.48 -24.24 -9.68
CA HIS A 132 7.92 -25.15 -8.62
C HIS A 132 7.07 -25.03 -7.34
N SER A 133 6.26 -23.98 -7.21
CA SER A 133 5.34 -23.85 -6.10
C SER A 133 4.25 -24.92 -6.12
N ASN A 134 3.84 -25.45 -7.28
CA ASN A 134 2.64 -26.29 -7.41
C ASN A 134 1.37 -25.66 -6.81
N LEU A 135 1.32 -24.34 -6.72
CA LEU A 135 0.19 -23.57 -6.22
C LEU A 135 -0.44 -22.78 -7.38
N PRO A 136 -1.76 -22.50 -7.34
CA PRO A 136 -2.40 -21.68 -8.36
C PRO A 136 -1.85 -20.25 -8.37
N GLN A 137 -1.37 -19.78 -7.22
CA GLN A 137 -0.78 -18.47 -7.03
C GLN A 137 0.19 -18.46 -5.85
N VAL A 138 1.17 -17.57 -5.89
CA VAL A 138 2.17 -17.36 -4.84
C VAL A 138 2.09 -15.95 -4.27
N SER A 139 2.44 -15.78 -3.00
CA SER A 139 2.47 -14.47 -2.34
C SER A 139 3.67 -13.65 -2.81
N SER A 140 3.46 -12.34 -3.04
CA SER A 140 4.52 -11.40 -3.37
C SER A 140 5.59 -11.28 -2.27
N ARG A 141 5.26 -11.63 -1.03
CA ARG A 141 6.22 -11.70 0.09
C ARG A 141 7.20 -12.86 -0.05
N ASP A 142 6.69 -14.04 -0.39
CA ASP A 142 7.52 -15.23 -0.59
C ASP A 142 8.41 -15.05 -1.82
N LEU A 143 7.83 -14.55 -2.91
CA LEU A 143 8.57 -14.22 -4.13
C LEU A 143 9.67 -13.18 -3.86
N GLY A 144 9.35 -12.10 -3.13
CA GLY A 144 10.34 -11.10 -2.76
C GLY A 144 11.47 -11.66 -1.88
N ARG A 145 11.16 -12.56 -0.94
CA ARG A 145 12.19 -13.22 -0.10
C ARG A 145 13.09 -14.12 -0.95
N TYR A 146 12.52 -14.88 -1.87
CA TYR A 146 13.28 -15.73 -2.78
C TYR A 146 14.23 -14.91 -3.66
N LEU A 147 13.74 -13.85 -4.31
CA LEU A 147 14.57 -12.98 -5.13
C LEU A 147 15.66 -12.24 -4.33
N LYS A 148 15.44 -11.99 -3.04
CA LYS A 148 16.46 -11.43 -2.14
C LYS A 148 17.54 -12.46 -1.79
N PHE A 149 17.19 -13.74 -1.72
CA PHE A 149 18.11 -14.82 -1.40
C PHE A 149 19.04 -15.16 -2.57
N LEU A 150 18.58 -14.99 -3.82
CA LEU A 150 19.39 -15.19 -5.02
C LEU A 150 20.45 -14.09 -5.16
N GLY A 151 21.72 -14.44 -5.03
CA GLY A 151 22.86 -13.57 -5.30
C GLY A 151 23.20 -13.52 -6.79
N LEU A 152 23.68 -12.37 -7.26
CA LEU A 152 24.13 -12.19 -8.64
C LEU A 152 25.66 -12.37 -8.73
N PRO A 153 26.18 -13.05 -9.78
CA PRO A 153 27.62 -13.27 -9.94
C PRO A 153 28.37 -11.96 -10.18
N GLY A 154 29.60 -11.87 -9.66
CA GLY A 154 30.50 -10.74 -9.88
C GLY A 154 30.20 -9.47 -9.06
N SER A 155 29.33 -9.55 -8.05
CA SER A 155 28.99 -8.42 -7.19
C SER A 155 29.23 -8.76 -5.72
N ASP A 156 29.54 -7.75 -4.90
CA ASP A 156 29.65 -7.90 -3.45
C ASP A 156 28.42 -8.61 -2.87
N ALA A 157 28.59 -9.30 -1.74
CA ALA A 157 27.60 -10.15 -1.06
C ALA A 157 26.22 -9.51 -0.75
N GLN A 158 26.00 -8.25 -1.13
CA GLN A 158 24.75 -7.51 -0.98
C GLN A 158 23.95 -7.32 -2.28
N ASN A 159 24.42 -7.76 -3.45
CA ASN A 159 23.67 -7.59 -4.69
C ASN A 159 22.82 -8.83 -5.02
N SER A 160 21.52 -8.70 -4.76
CA SER A 160 20.53 -9.75 -5.01
C SER A 160 19.72 -9.48 -6.26
N VAL A 161 19.10 -10.51 -6.83
CA VAL A 161 18.17 -10.39 -7.95
C VAL A 161 17.07 -9.37 -7.64
N LEU A 162 16.56 -9.34 -6.39
CA LEU A 162 15.56 -8.35 -5.97
C LEU A 162 16.09 -6.91 -6.03
N LYS A 163 17.33 -6.68 -5.62
CA LYS A 163 17.92 -5.34 -5.60
C LYS A 163 18.09 -4.83 -7.03
N GLU A 164 18.63 -5.65 -7.91
CA GLU A 164 18.79 -5.33 -9.33
C GLU A 164 17.43 -5.05 -9.99
N LEU A 165 16.44 -5.92 -9.77
CA LEU A 165 15.08 -5.74 -10.30
C LEU A 165 14.46 -4.42 -9.83
N LYS A 166 14.64 -4.04 -8.55
CA LYS A 166 14.15 -2.76 -8.02
C LYS A 166 14.86 -1.56 -8.64
N THR A 167 16.16 -1.67 -8.89
CA THR A 167 16.93 -0.61 -9.56
C THR A 167 16.40 -0.36 -10.97
N LEU A 168 16.05 -1.42 -11.71
CA LEU A 168 15.63 -1.32 -13.11
C LEU A 168 14.15 -0.95 -13.30
N TYR A 169 13.27 -1.54 -12.49
CA TYR A 169 11.82 -1.48 -12.72
C TYR A 169 11.06 -0.72 -11.63
N GLY A 170 11.74 -0.12 -10.65
CA GLY A 170 11.11 0.63 -9.55
C GLY A 170 10.43 -0.23 -8.48
N GLY A 171 10.33 -1.55 -8.68
CA GLY A 171 9.76 -2.47 -7.70
C GLY A 171 9.27 -3.78 -8.30
N LEU A 172 9.07 -4.79 -7.46
CA LEU A 172 8.49 -6.09 -7.87
C LEU A 172 7.08 -5.91 -8.45
N SER A 173 6.25 -5.08 -7.83
CA SER A 173 4.87 -4.82 -8.30
C SER A 173 4.85 -4.16 -9.67
N GLN A 174 5.74 -3.21 -9.90
CA GLN A 174 5.83 -2.47 -11.16
C GLN A 174 6.41 -3.35 -12.27
N PHE A 175 7.41 -4.18 -11.96
CA PHE A 175 7.91 -5.20 -12.87
C PHE A 175 6.80 -6.16 -13.30
N LEU A 176 6.07 -6.77 -12.36
CA LEU A 176 5.00 -7.72 -12.68
C LEU A 176 3.88 -7.07 -13.50
N ALA A 177 3.47 -5.84 -13.15
CA ALA A 177 2.49 -5.07 -13.92
C ALA A 177 2.98 -4.69 -15.33
N SER A 178 4.29 -4.55 -15.55
CA SER A 178 4.84 -4.35 -16.90
C SER A 178 4.87 -5.64 -17.73
N GLN A 179 4.85 -6.80 -17.08
CA GLN A 179 4.95 -8.13 -17.69
C GLN A 179 3.61 -8.89 -17.65
N ILE A 180 2.49 -8.18 -17.91
CA ILE A 180 1.12 -8.74 -17.93
C ILE A 180 0.94 -9.91 -18.93
N ARG A 181 1.82 -10.00 -19.93
CA ARG A 181 1.83 -11.13 -20.86
C ARG A 181 2.18 -12.45 -20.16
N TYR A 182 2.99 -12.41 -19.12
CA TYR A 182 3.50 -13.59 -18.40
C TYR A 182 2.84 -13.78 -17.03
N PHE A 183 2.50 -12.69 -16.34
CA PHE A 183 2.04 -12.74 -14.96
C PHE A 183 0.68 -12.07 -14.78
N ILE A 184 -0.15 -12.67 -13.92
CA ILE A 184 -1.42 -12.12 -13.47
C ILE A 184 -1.29 -11.81 -11.97
N MET A 185 -1.59 -10.57 -11.61
CA MET A 185 -1.57 -10.10 -10.22
C MET A 185 -2.99 -10.11 -9.63
N HIS A 186 -3.14 -10.77 -8.49
CA HIS A 186 -4.40 -10.84 -7.75
C HIS A 186 -4.27 -10.04 -6.46
N TYR A 187 -5.01 -8.95 -6.36
CA TYR A 187 -5.11 -8.16 -5.13
C TYR A 187 -6.25 -8.74 -4.28
N ARG A 188 -6.04 -8.83 -2.96
CA ARG A 188 -7.09 -9.28 -2.05
C ARG A 188 -8.26 -8.30 -2.09
N GLU A 189 -9.48 -8.80 -2.32
CA GLU A 189 -10.70 -8.01 -2.13
C GLU A 189 -10.81 -7.62 -0.64
N GLN A 190 -10.75 -6.32 -0.34
CA GLN A 190 -10.93 -5.81 1.01
C GLN A 190 -12.37 -6.09 1.48
N GLY A 191 -12.59 -7.16 2.25
CA GLY A 191 -13.94 -7.45 2.75
C GLY A 191 -14.09 -8.62 3.72
N THR A 192 -13.16 -9.56 3.83
CA THR A 192 -13.41 -10.81 4.59
C THR A 192 -12.61 -11.01 5.87
N PHE A 193 -11.57 -10.22 6.16
CA PHE A 193 -10.88 -10.31 7.45
C PHE A 193 -10.38 -8.92 7.90
N LYS A 194 -10.59 -8.59 9.18
CA LYS A 194 -9.87 -7.50 9.85
C LYS A 194 -8.41 -7.93 10.03
N GLU A 195 -7.60 -7.78 8.99
CA GLU A 195 -6.14 -7.85 9.09
C GLU A 195 -5.54 -6.47 8.79
N ASP A 196 -4.41 -6.20 9.45
CA ASP A 196 -3.71 -4.92 9.53
C ASP A 196 -3.74 -4.11 8.22
N SER A 197 -4.08 -2.83 8.32
CA SER A 197 -4.10 -1.88 7.18
C SER A 197 -2.70 -1.61 6.57
N SER A 198 -1.68 -2.37 6.98
CA SER A 198 -0.30 -2.32 6.49
C SER A 198 0.07 -3.49 5.57
N ASP A 199 -0.81 -4.49 5.39
CA ASP A 199 -0.52 -5.65 4.56
C ASP A 199 -0.82 -5.41 3.07
N ASN A 200 0.11 -4.72 2.40
CA ASN A 200 0.07 -4.52 0.94
C ASN A 200 0.53 -5.75 0.13
N SER A 201 0.39 -6.97 0.67
CA SER A 201 0.73 -8.18 -0.07
C SER A 201 -0.33 -8.50 -1.13
N TYR A 202 0.13 -9.06 -2.25
CA TYR A 202 -0.69 -9.47 -3.38
C TYR A 202 -0.22 -10.85 -3.86
N PHE A 203 -1.06 -11.53 -4.62
CA PHE A 203 -0.74 -12.84 -5.18
C PHE A 203 -0.37 -12.71 -6.66
N VAL A 204 0.46 -13.64 -7.11
CA VAL A 204 0.98 -13.68 -8.48
C VAL A 204 0.78 -15.08 -9.01
N SER A 205 0.27 -15.19 -10.23
CA SER A 205 0.09 -16.44 -10.97
C SER A 205 0.63 -16.29 -12.38
N LEU A 206 0.92 -17.42 -13.05
CA LEU A 206 1.28 -17.42 -14.45
C LEU A 206 0.03 -17.24 -15.31
N ASN A 207 0.18 -16.48 -16.40
CA ASN A 207 -0.84 -16.44 -17.42
C ASN A 207 -0.85 -17.80 -18.16
N PRO A 208 -1.98 -18.52 -18.22
CA PRO A 208 -2.07 -19.84 -18.84
C PRO A 208 -1.70 -19.84 -20.33
N ASP A 209 -1.85 -18.71 -21.02
CA ASP A 209 -1.54 -18.57 -22.44
C ASP A 209 -0.07 -18.16 -22.70
N ALA A 210 0.72 -17.96 -21.65
CA ALA A 210 2.10 -17.50 -21.77
C ALA A 210 3.07 -18.67 -22.00
N ASP A 211 3.85 -18.58 -23.08
CA ASP A 211 5.02 -19.43 -23.25
C ASP A 211 6.17 -18.94 -22.35
N THR A 212 6.22 -19.46 -21.12
CA THR A 212 7.29 -19.20 -20.14
C THR A 212 8.56 -20.01 -20.41
N ASN A 213 8.52 -20.92 -21.39
CA ASN A 213 9.65 -21.74 -21.82
C ASN A 213 10.32 -21.21 -23.09
N ALA A 214 9.79 -20.13 -23.68
CA ALA A 214 10.45 -19.38 -24.74
C ALA A 214 11.81 -18.86 -24.25
N ARG A 215 12.86 -19.65 -24.50
CA ARG A 215 14.24 -19.25 -24.22
C ARG A 215 14.56 -18.03 -25.10
N PRO A 216 15.11 -16.94 -24.54
CA PRO A 216 15.65 -15.90 -25.38
C PRO A 216 16.75 -16.50 -26.26
N PRO A 217 16.95 -15.96 -27.48
CA PRO A 217 17.90 -16.51 -28.44
C PRO A 217 19.35 -16.44 -27.95
N PHE A 218 19.65 -15.57 -26.98
CA PHE A 218 20.97 -15.44 -26.38
C PHE A 218 20.87 -14.87 -24.96
N TRP A 219 21.59 -15.47 -24.02
CA TRP A 219 21.81 -14.93 -22.67
C TRP A 219 23.12 -14.16 -22.63
N SER A 220 23.18 -13.05 -21.89
CA SER A 220 24.42 -12.32 -21.62
C SER A 220 25.41 -13.19 -20.84
N GLY A 221 26.71 -12.86 -20.88
CA GLY A 221 27.74 -13.60 -20.13
C GLY A 221 27.42 -13.75 -18.63
N PRO A 222 27.04 -12.66 -17.93
CA PRO A 222 26.60 -12.71 -16.53
C PRO A 222 25.35 -13.59 -16.30
N GLU A 223 24.38 -13.55 -17.20
CA GLU A 223 23.18 -14.39 -17.11
C GLU A 223 23.52 -15.88 -17.28
N GLN A 224 24.40 -16.21 -18.22
CA GLN A 224 24.86 -17.59 -18.43
C GLN A 224 25.57 -18.12 -17.18
N GLU A 225 26.43 -17.31 -16.56
CA GLU A 225 27.13 -17.71 -15.34
C GLU A 225 26.16 -17.90 -14.16
N PHE A 226 25.17 -17.01 -14.02
CA PHE A 226 24.10 -17.20 -13.04
C PHE A 226 23.37 -18.52 -13.27
N PHE A 227 22.92 -18.79 -14.49
CA PHE A 227 22.15 -20.01 -14.79
C PHE A 227 22.96 -21.31 -14.72
N ARG A 228 24.29 -21.27 -14.70
CA ARG A 228 25.13 -22.45 -14.40
C ARG A 228 25.06 -22.87 -12.94
N GLN A 229 24.90 -21.91 -12.04
CA GLN A 229 24.88 -22.12 -10.59
C GLN A 229 23.44 -22.10 -10.03
N TYR A 230 22.50 -21.55 -10.80
CA TYR A 230 21.09 -21.49 -10.46
C TYR A 230 20.48 -22.89 -10.42
N THR A 231 19.99 -23.28 -9.25
CA THR A 231 19.19 -24.48 -9.05
C THR A 231 17.87 -24.14 -8.37
N THR A 232 16.82 -24.88 -8.72
CA THR A 232 15.51 -24.82 -8.07
C THR A 232 15.39 -25.82 -6.91
N ASP A 233 16.39 -26.68 -6.67
CA ASP A 233 16.38 -27.70 -5.61
C ASP A 233 16.13 -27.09 -4.21
N ILE A 234 16.65 -25.86 -3.97
CA ILE A 234 16.46 -25.11 -2.73
C ILE A 234 14.97 -24.86 -2.44
N LEU A 235 14.13 -24.73 -3.48
CA LEU A 235 12.69 -24.54 -3.36
C LEU A 235 11.98 -25.82 -2.90
N GLU A 236 12.54 -26.99 -3.21
CA GLU A 236 12.02 -28.28 -2.77
C GLU A 236 12.48 -28.60 -1.35
N GLU A 237 13.78 -28.44 -1.07
CA GLU A 237 14.37 -28.71 0.25
C GLU A 237 13.82 -27.81 1.35
N GLN A 238 13.55 -26.53 1.04
CA GLN A 238 13.06 -25.54 2.00
C GLN A 238 11.63 -25.09 1.71
N ARG A 239 10.81 -25.93 1.10
CA ARG A 239 9.46 -25.60 0.62
C ARG A 239 8.58 -24.89 1.64
N LEU A 240 8.49 -25.40 2.87
CA LEU A 240 7.67 -24.80 3.94
C LEU A 240 8.11 -23.37 4.31
N LYS A 241 9.40 -23.07 4.16
CA LYS A 241 9.98 -21.75 4.43
C LYS A 241 9.90 -20.83 3.21
N ALA A 242 10.10 -21.39 2.01
CA ALA A 242 10.06 -20.67 0.75
C ALA A 242 8.65 -20.19 0.38
N TYR A 243 7.63 -21.00 0.64
CA TYR A 243 6.22 -20.73 0.29
C TYR A 243 5.33 -20.51 1.51
N HIS A 244 5.89 -20.09 2.64
CA HIS A 244 5.16 -19.96 3.91
C HIS A 244 3.86 -19.16 3.76
N HIS A 245 3.92 -17.96 3.19
CA HIS A 245 2.74 -17.09 3.05
C HIS A 245 1.78 -17.59 1.95
N SER A 246 2.31 -18.26 0.94
CA SER A 246 1.54 -18.85 -0.16
C SER A 246 0.75 -20.07 0.28
N LEU A 247 1.33 -20.93 1.13
CA LEU A 247 0.66 -22.10 1.69
C LEU A 247 -0.42 -21.68 2.69
N MET A 248 -0.14 -20.71 3.58
CA MET A 248 -1.12 -20.23 4.57
C MET A 248 -2.38 -19.65 3.90
N ALA A 249 -2.25 -19.02 2.73
CA ALA A 249 -3.39 -18.46 2.01
C ALA A 249 -4.17 -19.49 1.19
N ASN A 250 -3.49 -20.49 0.61
CA ASN A 250 -4.12 -21.54 -0.20
C ASN A 250 -4.74 -22.66 0.65
N HIS A 251 -4.43 -22.73 1.95
CA HIS A 251 -5.08 -23.64 2.93
C HIS A 251 -6.30 -23.02 3.64
N SER A 252 -7.15 -22.28 2.92
CA SER A 252 -8.52 -21.98 3.37
C SER A 252 -9.47 -23.15 3.01
N PRO A 253 -10.30 -23.67 3.94
CA PRO A 253 -10.93 -24.98 3.79
C PRO A 253 -12.23 -24.92 2.99
N MET A 254 -12.20 -25.49 1.78
CA MET A 254 -13.37 -26.11 1.16
C MET A 254 -12.97 -27.54 0.78
N ARG A 255 -13.64 -28.52 1.40
CA ARG A 255 -13.47 -29.99 1.33
C ARG A 255 -12.31 -30.60 2.13
N ASN A 256 -12.53 -30.82 3.42
CA ASN A 256 -12.87 -32.13 3.96
C ASN A 256 -13.16 -32.03 5.47
N MET A 257 -14.18 -32.77 5.91
CA MET A 257 -14.59 -32.91 7.31
C MET A 257 -13.43 -33.47 8.14
N GLU A 258 -12.90 -32.67 9.06
CA GLU A 258 -12.52 -33.06 10.42
C GLU A 258 -12.25 -31.79 11.23
N ILE A 259 -13.09 -31.55 12.24
CA ILE A 259 -13.09 -30.36 13.10
C ILE A 259 -12.45 -30.74 14.42
N GLN A 260 -11.52 -29.90 14.93
CA GLN A 260 -11.44 -29.53 16.35
C GLN A 260 -10.87 -28.10 16.52
N PRO A 261 -11.27 -27.36 17.57
CA PRO A 261 -11.96 -26.09 17.34
C PRO A 261 -11.39 -24.90 18.12
N HIS A 262 -11.39 -23.71 17.50
CA HIS A 262 -11.53 -22.45 18.25
C HIS A 262 -12.26 -21.40 17.41
N GLU A 263 -13.59 -21.40 17.50
CA GLU A 263 -14.44 -20.27 17.11
C GLU A 263 -15.23 -19.80 18.32
N LYS A 264 -15.27 -18.48 18.52
CA LYS A 264 -16.25 -17.79 19.39
C LYS A 264 -17.65 -17.94 18.75
N ARG A 265 -18.27 -19.12 18.91
CA ARG A 265 -19.70 -19.31 18.71
C ARG A 265 -20.44 -18.76 19.92
N SER A 266 -21.58 -18.10 19.69
CA SER A 266 -22.52 -17.68 20.72
C SER A 266 -22.74 -18.84 21.72
N LYS A 267 -22.13 -18.76 22.90
CA LYS A 267 -22.15 -19.86 23.87
C LYS A 267 -23.60 -20.10 24.30
N LEU A 268 -24.09 -21.31 24.08
CA LEU A 268 -25.24 -21.82 24.83
C LEU A 268 -24.86 -21.75 26.33
N PRO A 269 -25.82 -21.49 27.24
CA PRO A 269 -25.55 -21.47 28.68
C PRO A 269 -24.73 -22.68 29.11
N GLU A 270 -23.67 -22.49 29.92
CA GLU A 270 -22.74 -23.56 30.33
C GLU A 270 -23.45 -24.77 30.95
N ASP A 271 -24.61 -24.54 31.56
CA ASP A 271 -25.46 -25.56 32.18
C ASP A 271 -26.19 -26.48 31.16
N LEU A 272 -26.16 -26.17 29.86
CA LEU A 272 -26.72 -27.04 28.80
C LEU A 272 -25.63 -27.85 28.07
N THR A 273 -24.36 -27.48 28.26
CA THR A 273 -23.19 -28.09 27.59
C THR A 273 -22.27 -28.87 28.52
N ARG A 274 -22.55 -28.89 29.84
CA ARG A 274 -21.73 -29.62 30.83
C ARG A 274 -21.91 -31.13 30.72
N ASP A 275 -20.82 -31.88 30.87
CA ASP A 275 -20.87 -33.34 30.98
C ASP A 275 -21.21 -33.76 32.42
N TYR A 276 -22.39 -34.36 32.58
CA TYR A 276 -22.92 -34.79 33.88
C TYR A 276 -22.46 -36.19 34.29
N SER A 277 -21.78 -36.94 33.40
CA SER A 277 -21.36 -38.33 33.63
C SER A 277 -20.39 -38.49 34.81
N VAL A 278 -19.64 -37.43 35.12
CA VAL A 278 -18.62 -37.35 36.17
C VAL A 278 -19.23 -37.13 37.57
N LEU A 279 -20.50 -36.69 37.65
CA LEU A 279 -21.14 -36.37 38.93
C LEU A 279 -21.58 -37.62 39.71
N THR A 280 -21.67 -37.48 41.04
CA THR A 280 -22.17 -38.54 41.90
C THR A 280 -23.69 -38.66 41.80
N VAL A 281 -24.26 -39.81 42.22
CA VAL A 281 -25.72 -40.02 42.19
C VAL A 281 -26.47 -38.98 43.02
N ASN A 282 -25.86 -38.48 44.10
CA ASN A 282 -26.45 -37.44 44.95
C ASN A 282 -26.52 -36.10 44.21
N ASP A 283 -25.46 -35.73 43.50
CA ASP A 283 -25.41 -34.50 42.71
C ASP A 283 -26.37 -34.54 41.51
N LEU A 284 -26.51 -35.69 40.86
CA LEU A 284 -27.47 -35.90 39.78
C LEU A 284 -28.92 -35.80 40.29
N LYS A 285 -29.21 -36.32 41.47
CA LYS A 285 -30.53 -36.16 42.11
C LYS A 285 -30.78 -34.70 42.52
N ALA A 286 -29.77 -33.98 43.01
CA ALA A 286 -29.90 -32.56 43.31
C ALA A 286 -30.24 -31.76 42.05
N ARG A 287 -29.56 -32.01 40.94
CA ARG A 287 -29.85 -31.37 39.65
C ARG A 287 -31.21 -31.72 39.06
N CYS A 288 -31.64 -32.98 39.20
CA CYS A 288 -33.01 -33.33 38.82
C CYS A 288 -34.05 -32.54 39.64
N ARG A 289 -33.84 -32.30 40.94
CA ARG A 289 -34.75 -31.47 41.75
C ARG A 289 -34.76 -30.01 41.31
N GLU A 290 -33.60 -29.42 41.06
CA GLU A 290 -33.48 -28.03 40.59
C GLU A 290 -34.24 -27.79 39.27
N ARG A 291 -34.34 -28.82 38.42
CA ARG A 291 -35.04 -28.77 37.13
C ARG A 291 -36.44 -29.40 37.16
N ASN A 292 -36.98 -29.70 38.34
CA ASN A 292 -38.28 -30.35 38.52
C ASN A 292 -38.44 -31.69 37.78
N LEU A 293 -37.36 -32.46 37.64
CA LEU A 293 -37.33 -33.79 37.04
C LEU A 293 -37.43 -34.91 38.10
N PRO A 294 -38.02 -36.08 37.78
CA PRO A 294 -38.11 -37.22 38.69
C PRO A 294 -36.74 -37.76 39.14
N VAL A 295 -36.55 -37.90 40.46
CA VAL A 295 -35.26 -38.24 41.09
C VAL A 295 -35.06 -39.73 41.41
N SER A 296 -36.01 -40.58 40.99
CA SER A 296 -35.99 -42.02 41.20
C SER A 296 -35.24 -42.76 40.08
N GLY A 297 -34.38 -43.70 40.43
CA GLY A 297 -33.68 -44.55 39.46
C GLY A 297 -32.18 -44.68 39.69
N VAL A 298 -31.55 -45.51 38.86
CA VAL A 298 -30.09 -45.75 38.85
C VAL A 298 -29.39 -44.60 38.11
N LYS A 299 -28.09 -44.38 38.38
CA LYS A 299 -27.28 -43.28 37.80
C LYS A 299 -27.53 -43.02 36.31
N ALA A 300 -27.56 -44.08 35.49
CA ALA A 300 -27.78 -43.99 34.05
C ALA A 300 -29.15 -43.37 33.70
N GLN A 301 -30.20 -43.71 34.43
CA GLN A 301 -31.55 -43.19 34.20
C GLN A 301 -31.68 -41.70 34.55
N LEU A 302 -30.90 -41.22 35.53
CA LEU A 302 -30.87 -39.80 35.87
C LEU A 302 -30.10 -38.98 34.82
N LEU A 303 -29.01 -39.53 34.28
CA LEU A 303 -28.23 -38.90 33.20
C LEU A 303 -29.05 -38.78 31.91
N GLU A 304 -29.74 -39.84 31.52
CA GLU A 304 -30.62 -39.86 30.34
C GLU A 304 -31.67 -38.75 30.43
N ARG A 305 -32.29 -38.55 31.60
CA ARG A 305 -33.31 -37.52 31.81
C ARG A 305 -32.75 -36.10 31.71
N ILE A 306 -31.57 -35.85 32.30
CA ILE A 306 -30.91 -34.54 32.22
C ILE A 306 -30.50 -34.24 30.77
N LYS A 307 -30.04 -35.24 30.02
CA LYS A 307 -29.68 -35.09 28.61
C LYS A 307 -30.90 -34.74 27.74
N GLN A 308 -32.00 -35.45 27.91
CA GLN A 308 -33.25 -35.17 27.18
C GLN A 308 -33.83 -33.79 27.50
N ASP A 309 -33.70 -33.32 28.75
CA ASP A 309 -34.10 -31.97 29.14
C ASP A 309 -33.22 -30.90 28.45
N ASN A 310 -31.89 -31.10 28.42
CA ASN A 310 -30.96 -30.20 27.71
C ASN A 310 -31.29 -30.08 26.23
N GLU A 311 -31.54 -31.20 25.55
CA GLU A 311 -31.90 -31.22 24.12
C GLU A 311 -33.18 -30.43 23.85
N LYS A 312 -34.20 -30.56 24.72
CA LYS A 312 -35.46 -29.79 24.61
C LYS A 312 -35.24 -28.29 24.81
N GLN A 313 -34.38 -27.88 25.73
CA GLN A 313 -34.10 -26.46 25.95
C GLN A 313 -33.29 -25.83 24.80
N ILE A 314 -32.32 -26.56 24.26
CA ILE A 314 -31.54 -26.11 23.09
C ILE A 314 -32.46 -25.91 21.88
N ALA A 315 -33.40 -26.82 21.66
CA ALA A 315 -34.37 -26.71 20.56
C ALA A 315 -35.24 -25.45 20.67
N ARG A 316 -35.74 -25.12 21.88
CA ARG A 316 -36.54 -23.90 22.13
C ARG A 316 -35.75 -22.62 21.83
N LEU A 317 -34.50 -22.54 22.30
CA LEU A 317 -33.62 -21.38 22.06
C LEU A 317 -33.29 -21.18 20.58
N ALA A 318 -33.19 -22.27 19.81
CA ALA A 318 -32.96 -22.21 18.36
C ALA A 318 -34.18 -21.68 17.59
N GLU A 319 -35.39 -22.01 18.06
CA GLU A 319 -36.64 -21.60 17.43
C GLU A 319 -36.98 -20.13 17.73
N GLU A 320 -36.67 -19.66 18.93
CA GLU A 320 -36.81 -18.24 19.33
C GLU A 320 -35.89 -17.33 18.49
N LYS A 321 -34.64 -17.74 18.25
CA LYS A 321 -33.70 -17.03 17.35
C LYS A 321 -34.14 -16.98 15.88
N ARG A 322 -35.01 -17.89 15.45
CA ARG A 322 -35.56 -17.88 14.08
C ARG A 322 -36.70 -16.90 13.92
N ARG A 323 -37.43 -16.56 14.99
CA ARG A 323 -38.55 -15.61 14.94
C ARG A 323 -38.09 -14.15 14.87
N ASP A 324 -36.90 -13.82 15.38
CA ASP A 324 -36.34 -12.46 15.37
C ASP A 324 -35.68 -12.01 14.04
N ARG A 325 -35.64 -12.87 13.01
CA ARG A 325 -35.11 -12.50 11.68
C ARG A 325 -36.26 -12.21 10.70
N SER A 326 -36.61 -10.93 10.55
CA SER A 326 -37.48 -10.43 9.49
C SER A 326 -36.86 -10.61 8.08
N PRO A 327 -37.68 -10.75 7.01
CA PRO A 327 -37.20 -11.13 5.68
C PRO A 327 -36.48 -9.97 4.94
N PRO A 328 -35.57 -10.27 3.98
CA PRO A 328 -34.75 -9.27 3.32
C PRO A 328 -35.54 -8.46 2.25
N PRO A 329 -35.20 -7.18 2.02
CA PRO A 329 -35.78 -6.41 0.94
C PRO A 329 -35.20 -6.85 -0.42
N ARG A 330 -36.03 -6.64 -1.44
CA ARG A 330 -35.80 -7.03 -2.84
C ARG A 330 -34.58 -6.32 -3.44
N SER A 331 -33.91 -7.06 -4.30
CA SER A 331 -32.77 -6.71 -5.14
C SER A 331 -32.85 -5.32 -5.79
N SER A 332 -31.97 -4.42 -5.38
CA SER A 332 -31.41 -3.39 -6.26
C SER A 332 -29.99 -3.80 -6.63
N SER A 333 -29.66 -3.69 -7.91
CA SER A 333 -28.39 -4.05 -8.51
C SER A 333 -27.21 -3.39 -7.79
N VAL A 334 -26.32 -4.21 -7.22
CA VAL A 334 -25.02 -3.78 -6.70
C VAL A 334 -24.17 -3.36 -7.89
N VAL A 335 -24.10 -2.06 -8.16
CA VAL A 335 -23.12 -1.47 -9.07
C VAL A 335 -21.75 -1.69 -8.43
N SER A 336 -20.83 -2.34 -9.13
CA SER A 336 -19.52 -2.64 -8.57
C SER A 336 -18.76 -1.32 -8.34
N SER A 337 -17.90 -1.27 -7.32
CA SER A 337 -17.06 -0.08 -7.08
C SER A 337 -16.10 0.23 -8.24
N PHE A 338 -15.92 -0.71 -9.18
CA PHE A 338 -15.15 -0.51 -10.40
C PHE A 338 -15.93 0.35 -11.41
N ASP A 339 -17.22 0.07 -11.57
CA ASP A 339 -18.11 0.80 -12.48
C ASP A 339 -18.24 2.27 -12.08
N TYR A 340 -18.25 2.56 -10.77
CA TYR A 340 -18.38 3.93 -10.27
C TYR A 340 -17.24 4.88 -10.69
N LEU A 341 -15.98 4.43 -10.56
CA LEU A 341 -14.83 5.27 -10.94
C LEU A 341 -14.76 5.45 -12.46
N HIS A 342 -15.08 4.40 -13.20
CA HIS A 342 -15.21 4.45 -14.65
C HIS A 342 -16.29 5.46 -15.07
N ASP A 343 -17.48 5.37 -14.49
CA ASP A 343 -18.61 6.25 -14.80
C ASP A 343 -18.27 7.72 -14.50
N LEU A 344 -17.62 8.02 -13.39
CA LEU A 344 -17.18 9.38 -13.04
C LEU A 344 -16.21 9.96 -14.07
N VAL A 345 -15.22 9.18 -14.49
CA VAL A 345 -14.24 9.65 -15.48
C VAL A 345 -14.91 9.85 -16.84
N VAL A 346 -15.73 8.90 -17.27
CA VAL A 346 -16.47 8.97 -18.54
C VAL A 346 -17.47 10.13 -18.53
N GLU A 347 -18.20 10.34 -17.43
CA GLU A 347 -19.12 11.47 -17.24
C GLU A 347 -18.40 12.80 -17.42
N TYR A 348 -17.25 12.97 -16.76
CA TYR A 348 -16.48 14.20 -16.84
C TYR A 348 -15.92 14.45 -18.24
N VAL A 349 -15.35 13.42 -18.88
CA VAL A 349 -14.80 13.53 -20.24
C VAL A 349 -15.93 13.85 -21.24
N LYS A 350 -17.12 13.24 -21.08
CA LYS A 350 -18.31 13.57 -21.89
C LYS A 350 -18.73 15.03 -21.68
N ALA A 351 -18.79 15.50 -20.44
CA ALA A 351 -19.17 16.86 -20.11
C ALA A 351 -18.21 17.93 -20.68
N ARG A 352 -16.95 17.55 -20.92
CA ARG A 352 -15.92 18.41 -21.53
C ARG A 352 -15.86 18.32 -23.06
N GLY A 353 -16.78 17.60 -23.69
CA GLY A 353 -16.86 17.50 -25.16
C GLY A 353 -16.14 16.28 -25.75
N GLY A 354 -15.77 15.29 -24.93
CA GLY A 354 -15.14 14.05 -25.37
C GLY A 354 -13.63 13.97 -25.12
N GLU A 355 -13.03 15.05 -24.61
CA GLU A 355 -11.61 15.13 -24.28
C GLU A 355 -11.42 15.93 -22.98
N ALA A 356 -10.52 15.46 -22.10
CA ALA A 356 -10.14 16.18 -20.89
C ALA A 356 -8.66 15.96 -20.54
N THR A 357 -8.02 16.93 -19.91
CA THR A 357 -6.66 16.78 -19.40
C THR A 357 -6.65 15.90 -18.15
N SER A 358 -5.60 15.11 -17.96
CA SER A 358 -5.42 14.25 -16.78
C SER A 358 -5.43 15.05 -15.46
N ARG A 359 -5.02 16.33 -15.51
CA ARG A 359 -5.07 17.25 -14.38
C ARG A 359 -6.49 17.66 -14.02
N ASP A 360 -7.31 17.97 -15.02
CA ASP A 360 -8.72 18.31 -14.85
C ASP A 360 -9.52 17.11 -14.32
N VAL A 361 -9.33 15.93 -14.91
CA VAL A 361 -9.93 14.68 -14.41
C VAL A 361 -9.47 14.40 -12.97
N GLY A 362 -8.19 14.57 -12.67
CA GLY A 362 -7.65 14.40 -11.32
C GLY A 362 -8.31 15.34 -10.30
N ARG A 363 -8.48 16.63 -10.64
CA ARG A 363 -9.17 17.61 -9.78
C ARG A 363 -10.64 17.25 -9.56
N TYR A 364 -11.33 16.82 -10.62
CA TYR A 364 -12.71 16.38 -10.52
C TYR A 364 -12.87 15.16 -9.61
N LEU A 365 -12.00 14.17 -9.74
CA LEU A 365 -12.01 12.99 -8.86
C LEU A 365 -11.64 13.33 -7.41
N ALA A 366 -10.79 14.33 -7.17
CA ALA A 366 -10.47 14.78 -5.82
C ALA A 366 -11.65 15.50 -5.13
N ALA A 367 -12.52 16.14 -5.92
CA ALA A 367 -13.73 16.80 -5.42
C ALA A 367 -14.90 15.84 -5.18
N ASN A 368 -14.84 14.63 -5.75
CA ASN A 368 -15.88 13.61 -5.60
C ASN A 368 -15.54 12.59 -4.51
N ARG A 369 -16.58 12.07 -3.83
CA ARG A 369 -16.44 11.04 -2.81
C ARG A 369 -16.15 9.67 -3.44
N GLY A 370 -15.38 8.83 -2.76
CA GLY A 370 -15.14 7.44 -3.17
C GLY A 370 -16.41 6.59 -3.14
N SER A 371 -16.39 5.44 -3.82
CA SER A 371 -17.53 4.53 -3.96
C SER A 371 -18.10 4.11 -2.62
N LYS A 372 -17.22 3.81 -1.64
CA LYS A 372 -17.59 3.35 -0.29
C LYS A 372 -18.46 4.36 0.47
N ALA A 373 -18.18 5.66 0.31
CA ALA A 373 -18.96 6.73 0.94
C ALA A 373 -20.35 6.91 0.29
N LYS A 374 -20.49 6.54 -1.00
CA LYS A 374 -21.77 6.57 -1.72
C LYS A 374 -22.66 5.37 -1.38
N PHE A 375 -22.06 4.22 -1.06
CA PHE A 375 -22.76 2.96 -0.75
C PHE A 375 -22.89 2.65 0.76
N GLY A 376 -22.65 3.64 1.63
CA GLY A 376 -22.99 3.55 3.06
C GLY A 376 -22.00 2.77 3.94
N ALA A 377 -20.76 2.55 3.49
CA ALA A 377 -19.71 2.04 4.35
C ALA A 377 -19.05 3.19 5.13
N TYR A 378 -18.88 3.00 6.45
CA TYR A 378 -18.39 3.94 7.47
C TYR A 378 -16.94 4.45 7.26
N ASP A 379 -16.62 5.06 6.13
CA ASP A 379 -15.31 5.70 5.93
C ASP A 379 -15.47 7.09 5.29
N ASP A 380 -15.54 8.11 6.14
CA ASP A 380 -16.04 9.45 5.82
C ASP A 380 -14.97 10.41 5.27
N GLY A 381 -13.90 9.90 4.66
CA GLY A 381 -12.75 10.72 4.25
C GLY A 381 -12.14 10.44 2.88
N MET A 382 -12.51 9.33 2.22
CA MET A 382 -11.82 8.93 0.99
C MET A 382 -12.40 9.60 -0.26
N THR A 383 -11.57 10.32 -1.00
CA THR A 383 -11.93 10.88 -2.31
C THR A 383 -11.85 9.83 -3.41
N ALA A 384 -12.59 10.01 -4.51
CA ALA A 384 -12.52 9.12 -5.67
C ALA A 384 -11.11 9.06 -6.27
N LEU A 385 -10.35 10.17 -6.20
CA LEU A 385 -8.95 10.19 -6.63
C LEU A 385 -8.05 9.30 -5.74
N GLN A 386 -8.24 9.35 -4.42
CA GLN A 386 -7.49 8.48 -3.50
C GLN A 386 -7.83 7.01 -3.74
N GLU A 387 -9.11 6.69 -3.92
CA GLU A 387 -9.55 5.32 -4.24
C GLU A 387 -8.94 4.82 -5.54
N LEU A 388 -8.93 5.67 -6.58
CA LEU A 388 -8.30 5.35 -7.86
C LEU A 388 -6.80 5.10 -7.70
N LYS A 389 -6.09 5.96 -6.96
CA LYS A 389 -4.64 5.81 -6.75
C LYS A 389 -4.30 4.57 -5.92
N GLU A 390 -5.11 4.24 -4.91
CA GLU A 390 -4.90 3.03 -4.09
C GLU A 390 -5.04 1.76 -4.93
N ARG A 391 -6.00 1.72 -5.87
CA ARG A 391 -6.26 0.53 -6.69
C ARG A 391 -5.37 0.41 -7.91
N PHE A 392 -5.12 1.52 -8.62
CA PHE A 392 -4.47 1.50 -9.93
C PHE A 392 -3.08 2.16 -9.90
N GLY A 393 -2.67 2.74 -8.78
CA GLY A 393 -1.41 3.49 -8.64
C GLY A 393 -1.46 4.89 -9.25
N SER A 394 -2.02 5.03 -10.46
CA SER A 394 -2.13 6.31 -11.16
C SER A 394 -3.34 6.40 -12.08
N LEU A 395 -3.72 7.62 -12.47
CA LEU A 395 -4.76 7.85 -13.46
C LEU A 395 -4.37 7.28 -14.84
N LEU A 396 -3.07 7.31 -15.18
CA LEU A 396 -2.58 6.75 -16.43
C LEU A 396 -2.75 5.22 -16.47
N SER A 397 -2.38 4.55 -15.38
CA SER A 397 -2.56 3.11 -15.20
C SER A 397 -4.04 2.73 -15.23
N PHE A 398 -4.91 3.54 -14.62
CA PHE A 398 -6.36 3.33 -14.68
C PHE A 398 -6.86 3.40 -16.12
N VAL A 399 -6.53 4.47 -16.88
CA VAL A 399 -6.95 4.63 -18.27
C VAL A 399 -6.43 3.50 -19.16
N ALA A 400 -5.20 3.02 -18.92
CA ALA A 400 -4.62 1.91 -19.68
C ALA A 400 -5.37 0.58 -19.52
N VAL A 401 -6.11 0.40 -18.42
CA VAL A 401 -6.92 -0.80 -18.17
C VAL A 401 -8.33 -0.69 -18.77
N GLN A 402 -8.82 0.52 -19.04
CA GLN A 402 -10.17 0.73 -19.57
C GLN A 402 -10.20 0.62 -21.10
N SER A 403 -11.13 -0.17 -21.64
CA SER A 403 -11.27 -0.34 -23.10
C SER A 403 -11.75 0.93 -23.80
N ASP A 404 -12.49 1.78 -23.08
CA ASP A 404 -13.29 2.87 -23.65
C ASP A 404 -12.59 4.23 -23.54
N LEU A 405 -11.42 4.28 -22.88
CA LEU A 405 -10.63 5.49 -22.69
C LEU A 405 -9.28 5.36 -23.40
N ILE A 406 -8.80 6.44 -24.00
CA ILE A 406 -7.48 6.52 -24.62
C ILE A 406 -6.71 7.65 -23.93
N ALA A 407 -5.50 7.35 -23.47
CA ALA A 407 -4.54 8.36 -23.04
C ALA A 407 -3.63 8.74 -24.20
N THR A 408 -3.68 9.99 -24.64
CA THR A 408 -2.77 10.56 -25.65
C THR A 408 -1.78 11.51 -24.99
N LYS A 409 -0.49 11.39 -25.34
CA LYS A 409 0.52 12.36 -24.88
C LYS A 409 0.19 13.73 -25.48
N ALA A 410 0.18 14.76 -24.64
CA ALA A 410 0.13 16.13 -25.11
C ALA A 410 1.47 16.44 -25.82
N GLU A 411 1.44 16.78 -27.10
CA GLU A 411 2.67 16.96 -27.89
C GLU A 411 3.47 18.21 -27.49
N GLU A 412 2.89 19.19 -26.79
CA GLU A 412 3.55 20.51 -26.60
C GLU A 412 3.26 21.23 -25.28
N THR A 413 2.78 20.55 -24.23
CA THR A 413 2.59 21.21 -22.92
C THR A 413 3.76 20.95 -21.98
N HIS A 414 4.37 22.03 -21.45
CA HIS A 414 5.38 21.96 -20.38
C HIS A 414 4.87 21.29 -19.09
N ASP A 415 3.56 21.10 -18.95
CA ASP A 415 2.94 20.26 -17.93
C ASP A 415 3.00 18.79 -18.38
N HIS A 416 3.50 17.89 -17.52
CA HIS A 416 3.45 16.41 -17.66
C HIS A 416 2.01 15.81 -17.69
N SER A 417 1.02 16.61 -18.09
CA SER A 417 -0.35 16.20 -18.31
C SER A 417 -0.50 15.42 -19.62
N PHE A 418 -1.50 14.55 -19.67
CA PHE A 418 -1.88 13.80 -20.87
C PHE A 418 -3.38 14.00 -21.09
N PHE A 419 -3.82 13.87 -22.33
CA PHE A 419 -5.23 13.95 -22.67
C PHE A 419 -5.89 12.58 -22.50
N ILE A 420 -7.12 12.59 -22.03
CA ILE A 420 -7.98 11.43 -21.89
C ILE A 420 -9.16 11.64 -22.84
N THR A 421 -9.30 10.76 -23.82
CA THR A 421 -10.35 10.78 -24.84
C THR A 421 -11.17 9.50 -24.79
N LEU A 422 -12.43 9.58 -25.25
CA LEU A 422 -13.29 8.40 -25.37
C LEU A 422 -13.05 7.68 -26.70
N LYS A 423 -12.91 6.36 -26.65
CA LYS A 423 -12.71 5.52 -27.84
C LYS A 423 -14.03 5.39 -28.59
N GLY A 424 -14.10 5.92 -29.83
CA GLY A 424 -15.27 5.76 -30.70
C GLY A 424 -16.03 7.06 -31.06
N ARG A 425 -15.33 8.18 -31.18
CA ARG A 425 -15.78 9.33 -31.99
C ARG A 425 -14.69 9.77 -32.94
#